data_AF-A0AAP3F7D0-F1
#
_entry.id   AF-A0AAP3F7D0-F1
#
_cell.length_a   1.000
_cell.length_b   1.000
_cell.length_c   1.000
_cell.angle_alpha   90.00
_cell.angle_beta   90.00
_cell.angle_gamma   90.00
#
_symmetry.space_group_name_H-M   'P 1'
#
loop_
_entity.id
_entity.type
_entity.pdbx_description
1 polymer ?
#
loop_
_entity_poly.entity_id
_entity_poly.type
_entity_poly.pdbx_seq_one_letter_code
_entity_poly.pdbx_strand_id
1 'polypeptide(L)'
;MQYPLISEYVKAIQDAGDNLEQLAHLTPVLDDHGEPYRSSGAFAVVFKMQDKSSGEYYALKCFTEEQQGRADAYRQIADELDLLDSSYITSVKYMEKELFVDSQCEEDEFPVLLMDWVDGETMEAYIAANYRNQSAMLMLSYRFGKMAAWLRTQSFSHGDIKPDNIIVRPDGSLTLVDYDGMFVPSMKGSQSPTIGTRDFSHPLRTVDDFDETIDDFSLASIALSLKAISMKSTLLDIYGASDRLLFSENDYRNPSNSKVISALQELMCDKDFCTLYSLFMLALARKELSACSFRLFIGEKPNITPVMNEDLSTETTKEELKEAFVDEWGVKYSKDGRKLLKSPKVLIGAYSVKEGTRIICDRAFLGCRSLSEIVIPSSVTSIGDGAFSWCRSLSEIVIPSSVTSIGDSAFCGCSSLIYISIPKSVFGLNGNPFAKWNGKLECLSPNFVYEDDVLFNKDKSRIISFRNQNIKSYVIPSSVTSIGDYAFSYCDSLSEIVIPSSFTSIGDYAFSSCRSLSEIVIPSSVTSIGKGAFSCCDSLSEIVIPSSVTSIGDRAFYGCCSLSEIVIPSSVTSIGDRAFYGCCSLSEIVIPSSVTSIGDRAFLGCSFPNNLRQELISRFGDKIFSFILNIF
;
A
#
# COMPACT_ATOMS: atom_id res chain seq x y z
N MET A 1 23.58 -44.28 -1.31
CA MET A 1 23.81 -43.12 -0.44
C MET A 1 22.62 -43.00 0.49
N GLN A 2 22.82 -42.78 1.79
CA GLN A 2 21.70 -42.41 2.66
C GLN A 2 21.44 -40.92 2.44
N TYR A 3 20.21 -40.54 2.12
CA TYR A 3 19.88 -39.14 1.84
C TYR A 3 19.63 -38.37 3.14
N PRO A 4 20.10 -37.12 3.25
CA PRO A 4 19.94 -36.35 4.47
C PRO A 4 18.49 -35.90 4.73
N LEU A 5 18.15 -35.75 6.00
CA LEU A 5 16.93 -35.14 6.48
C LEU A 5 16.97 -33.61 6.28
N ILE A 6 15.80 -32.99 6.16
CA ILE A 6 15.68 -31.52 6.05
C ILE A 6 16.36 -30.82 7.23
N SER A 7 16.25 -31.36 8.44
CA SER A 7 16.91 -30.81 9.64
C SER A 7 18.43 -30.82 9.54
N GLU A 8 19.01 -31.79 8.84
CA GLU A 8 20.45 -31.90 8.64
C GLU A 8 20.93 -30.86 7.62
N TYR A 9 20.17 -30.67 6.53
CA TYR A 9 20.41 -29.57 5.59
C TYR A 9 20.33 -28.20 6.24
N VAL A 10 19.30 -27.95 7.07
CA VAL A 10 19.15 -26.68 7.78
C VAL A 10 20.39 -26.39 8.64
N LYS A 11 20.87 -27.39 9.39
CA LYS A 11 22.05 -27.25 10.24
C LYS A 11 23.32 -27.02 9.42
N ALA A 12 23.52 -27.74 8.33
CA ALA A 12 24.68 -27.56 7.46
C ALA A 12 24.71 -26.15 6.84
N ILE A 13 23.55 -25.64 6.42
CA ILE A 13 23.42 -24.36 5.73
C ILE A 13 23.50 -23.16 6.66
N GLN A 14 23.09 -23.29 7.94
CA GLN A 14 23.32 -22.25 8.95
C GLN A 14 24.79 -21.82 9.01
N ASP A 15 25.72 -22.78 8.91
CA ASP A 15 27.17 -22.57 8.87
C ASP A 15 27.75 -22.84 7.47
N ALA A 16 27.11 -22.30 6.43
CA ALA A 16 27.46 -22.52 5.02
C ALA A 16 28.95 -22.28 4.68
N GLY A 17 29.59 -21.31 5.34
CA GLY A 17 31.00 -20.98 5.12
C GLY A 17 31.97 -22.10 5.49
N ASP A 18 31.60 -22.95 6.44
CA ASP A 18 32.42 -24.09 6.88
C ASP A 18 31.97 -25.42 6.25
N ASN A 19 30.73 -25.50 5.77
CA ASN A 19 30.09 -26.76 5.36
C ASN A 19 29.78 -26.88 3.85
N LEU A 20 29.91 -25.81 3.04
CA LEU A 20 29.58 -25.90 1.60
C LEU A 20 30.80 -25.86 0.67
N GLU A 21 32.01 -26.08 1.18
CA GLU A 21 33.29 -26.13 0.42
C GLU A 21 33.41 -25.07 -0.69
N GLN A 22 33.17 -25.45 -1.95
CA GLN A 22 33.25 -24.60 -3.15
C GLN A 22 32.23 -23.45 -3.12
N LEU A 23 31.16 -23.60 -2.34
CA LEU A 23 30.10 -22.62 -2.11
C LEU A 23 30.26 -21.88 -0.77
N ALA A 24 31.40 -22.00 -0.07
CA ALA A 24 31.65 -21.31 1.20
C ALA A 24 31.58 -19.77 1.12
N HIS A 25 31.60 -19.20 -0.10
CA HIS A 25 31.40 -17.78 -0.34
C HIS A 25 29.93 -17.34 -0.21
N LEU A 26 28.99 -18.30 -0.21
CA LEU A 26 27.57 -18.06 -0.05
C LEU A 26 27.17 -18.08 1.43
N THR A 27 26.25 -17.20 1.79
CA THR A 27 25.65 -17.17 3.13
C THR A 27 24.13 -17.31 3.04
N PRO A 28 23.48 -18.04 3.96
CA PRO A 28 22.03 -18.18 3.93
C PRO A 28 21.34 -16.83 4.20
N VAL A 29 20.27 -16.57 3.47
CA VAL A 29 19.32 -15.52 3.82
C VAL A 29 18.44 -16.06 4.93
N LEU A 30 18.30 -15.32 6.02
CA LEU A 30 17.51 -15.73 7.17
C LEU A 30 16.08 -15.21 7.06
N ASP A 31 15.13 -15.98 7.58
CA ASP A 31 13.74 -15.57 7.78
C ASP A 31 13.58 -14.74 9.08
N ASP A 32 12.34 -14.32 9.37
CA ASP A 32 12.01 -13.47 10.53
C ASP A 32 12.26 -14.16 11.89
N HIS A 33 12.54 -15.46 11.89
CA HIS A 33 12.87 -16.24 13.08
C HIS A 33 14.38 -16.51 13.21
N GLY A 34 15.20 -15.99 12.29
CA GLY A 34 16.64 -16.21 12.25
C GLY A 34 17.04 -17.59 11.71
N GLU A 35 16.12 -18.31 11.08
CA GLU A 35 16.37 -19.60 10.44
C GLU A 35 16.67 -19.40 8.94
N PRO A 36 17.43 -20.28 8.27
CA PRO A 36 17.62 -20.21 6.83
C PRO A 36 16.27 -20.23 6.09
N TYR A 37 16.03 -19.19 5.29
CA TYR A 37 14.86 -19.07 4.43
C TYR A 37 14.84 -20.25 3.46
N ARG A 38 13.71 -20.96 3.43
CA ARG A 38 13.56 -22.16 2.60
C ARG A 38 12.14 -22.38 2.10
N SER A 39 12.05 -23.06 0.96
CA SER A 39 10.83 -23.71 0.47
C SER A 39 11.04 -25.22 0.48
N SER A 40 10.08 -25.98 1.00
CA SER A 40 10.18 -27.43 1.12
C SER A 40 9.21 -28.12 0.18
N GLY A 41 9.72 -28.93 -0.73
CA GLY A 41 8.95 -29.88 -1.52
C GLY A 41 9.00 -31.30 -0.94
N ALA A 42 8.35 -32.25 -1.62
CA ALA A 42 8.30 -33.64 -1.19
C ALA A 42 9.68 -34.36 -1.26
N PHE A 43 10.56 -33.93 -2.17
CA PHE A 43 11.83 -34.62 -2.48
C PHE A 43 13.06 -33.71 -2.39
N ALA A 44 12.85 -32.42 -2.09
CA ALA A 44 13.92 -31.45 -2.01
C ALA A 44 13.50 -30.26 -1.15
N VAL A 45 14.49 -29.55 -0.62
CA VAL A 45 14.33 -28.27 0.06
C VAL A 45 15.24 -27.25 -0.62
N VAL A 46 14.72 -26.05 -0.90
CA VAL A 46 15.43 -24.99 -1.61
C VAL A 46 15.71 -23.87 -0.64
N PHE A 47 16.98 -23.50 -0.48
CA PHE A 47 17.42 -22.41 0.37
C PHE A 47 17.78 -21.17 -0.44
N LYS A 48 17.46 -19.99 0.11
CA LYS A 48 17.91 -18.72 -0.47
C LYS A 48 19.29 -18.39 0.07
N MET A 49 20.26 -18.25 -0.83
CA MET A 49 21.66 -17.96 -0.53
C MET A 49 22.03 -16.60 -1.11
N GLN A 50 22.97 -15.91 -0.49
CA GLN A 50 23.53 -14.65 -0.97
C GLN A 50 25.05 -14.75 -1.06
N ASP A 51 25.61 -14.35 -2.21
CA ASP A 51 27.04 -14.07 -2.32
C ASP A 51 27.31 -12.66 -1.78
N LYS A 52 28.03 -12.56 -0.67
CA LYS A 52 28.33 -11.26 -0.04
C LYS A 52 29.26 -10.38 -0.88
N SER A 53 30.01 -10.95 -1.81
CA SER A 53 30.97 -10.20 -2.62
C SER A 53 30.31 -9.48 -3.79
N SER A 54 29.34 -10.12 -4.45
CA SER A 54 28.58 -9.56 -5.57
C SER A 54 27.25 -8.94 -5.14
N GLY A 55 26.67 -9.40 -4.03
CA GLY A 55 25.32 -9.04 -3.58
C GLY A 55 24.21 -9.85 -4.25
N GLU A 56 24.55 -10.74 -5.18
CA GLU A 56 23.61 -11.57 -5.94
C GLU A 56 23.01 -12.69 -5.08
N TYR A 57 21.79 -13.09 -5.44
CA TYR A 57 21.05 -14.15 -4.76
C TYR A 57 21.00 -15.43 -5.61
N TYR A 58 21.11 -16.57 -4.92
CA TYR A 58 21.07 -17.90 -5.51
C TYR A 58 20.08 -18.79 -4.76
N ALA A 59 19.54 -19.79 -5.47
CA ALA A 59 18.78 -20.89 -4.89
C ALA A 59 19.68 -22.13 -4.77
N LEU A 60 19.77 -22.69 -3.56
CA LEU A 60 20.47 -23.93 -3.28
C LEU A 60 19.46 -25.05 -3.03
N LYS A 61 19.24 -25.90 -4.05
CA LYS A 61 18.32 -27.03 -3.97
C LYS A 61 19.02 -28.26 -3.41
N CYS A 62 18.45 -28.82 -2.35
CA CYS A 62 19.00 -29.89 -1.53
C CYS A 62 18.05 -31.09 -1.59
N PHE A 63 18.54 -32.27 -1.99
CA PHE A 63 17.67 -33.42 -2.26
C PHE A 63 17.56 -34.37 -1.05
N THR A 64 16.37 -34.92 -0.84
CA THR A 64 16.09 -35.86 0.26
C THR A 64 15.90 -37.30 -0.21
N GLU A 65 15.91 -37.56 -1.53
CA GLU A 65 15.82 -38.90 -2.13
C GLU A 65 16.64 -39.01 -3.44
N GLU A 66 16.97 -40.23 -3.86
CA GLU A 66 17.69 -40.50 -5.12
C GLU A 66 16.79 -40.37 -6.34
N GLN A 67 17.28 -39.67 -7.37
CA GLN A 67 16.63 -39.60 -8.68
C GLN A 67 17.64 -39.87 -9.78
N GLN A 68 17.56 -41.04 -10.39
CA GLN A 68 18.50 -41.46 -11.44
C GLN A 68 18.43 -40.51 -12.64
N GLY A 69 19.55 -39.87 -13.00
CA GLY A 69 19.65 -38.99 -14.16
C GLY A 69 19.14 -37.55 -13.98
N ARG A 70 18.81 -37.11 -12.75
CA ARG A 70 18.22 -35.78 -12.48
C ARG A 70 19.04 -34.60 -12.99
N ALA A 71 20.36 -34.65 -12.84
CA ALA A 71 21.23 -33.52 -13.18
C ALA A 71 21.24 -33.27 -14.70
N ASP A 72 21.21 -34.33 -15.51
CA ASP A 72 21.13 -34.21 -16.97
C ASP A 72 19.72 -33.85 -17.42
N ALA A 73 18.68 -34.33 -16.72
CA ALA A 73 17.29 -33.92 -16.93
C ALA A 73 17.11 -32.41 -16.73
N TYR A 74 17.50 -31.86 -15.57
CA TYR A 74 17.37 -30.43 -15.28
C TYR A 74 18.14 -29.55 -16.26
N ARG A 75 19.31 -30.00 -16.73
CA ARG A 75 20.08 -29.26 -17.74
C ARG A 75 19.37 -29.22 -19.08
N GLN A 76 18.87 -30.36 -19.56
CA GLN A 76 18.13 -30.43 -20.83
C GLN A 76 16.87 -29.58 -20.78
N ILE A 77 16.16 -29.62 -19.64
CA ILE A 77 15.01 -28.77 -19.37
C ILE A 77 15.42 -27.29 -19.45
N ALA A 78 16.49 -26.88 -18.78
CA ALA A 78 16.96 -25.50 -18.80
C ALA A 78 17.34 -25.02 -20.20
N ASP A 79 18.06 -25.86 -20.97
CA ASP A 79 18.45 -25.55 -22.35
C ASP A 79 17.23 -25.37 -23.27
N GLU A 80 16.18 -26.18 -23.10
CA GLU A 80 14.93 -26.03 -23.85
C GLU A 80 14.13 -24.81 -23.41
N LEU A 81 14.10 -24.51 -22.11
CA LEU A 81 13.41 -23.34 -21.56
C LEU A 81 14.10 -22.02 -21.95
N ASP A 82 15.43 -22.00 -22.10
CA ASP A 82 16.18 -20.80 -22.49
C ASP A 82 15.83 -20.31 -23.91
N LEU A 83 15.31 -21.21 -24.74
CA LEU A 83 14.86 -20.91 -26.10
C LEU A 83 13.39 -20.43 -26.18
N LEU A 84 12.65 -20.46 -25.06
CA LEU A 84 11.24 -20.07 -25.02
C LEU A 84 11.06 -18.60 -24.67
N ASP A 85 10.48 -17.84 -25.59
CA ASP A 85 10.04 -16.47 -25.33
C ASP A 85 8.65 -16.45 -24.67
N SER A 86 8.61 -16.49 -23.32
CA SER A 86 7.37 -16.45 -22.54
C SER A 86 7.53 -15.67 -21.23
N SER A 87 6.46 -14.96 -20.84
CA SER A 87 6.39 -14.29 -19.54
C SER A 87 6.00 -15.20 -18.37
N TYR A 88 5.54 -16.42 -18.65
CA TYR A 88 5.12 -17.40 -17.64
C TYR A 88 6.23 -18.35 -17.18
N ILE A 89 7.42 -18.24 -17.76
CA ILE A 89 8.62 -19.00 -17.37
C ILE A 89 9.75 -18.01 -17.13
N THR A 90 10.47 -18.21 -16.03
CA THR A 90 11.80 -17.62 -15.84
C THR A 90 12.80 -18.70 -16.16
N SER A 91 13.68 -18.47 -17.15
CA SER A 91 14.85 -19.34 -17.35
C SER A 91 15.68 -19.28 -16.07
N VAL A 92 15.87 -20.42 -15.43
CA VAL A 92 16.75 -20.55 -14.27
C VAL A 92 18.05 -21.15 -14.78
N LYS A 93 19.17 -20.43 -14.63
CA LYS A 93 20.47 -20.96 -15.02
C LYS A 93 21.01 -21.87 -13.92
N TYR A 94 21.29 -23.11 -14.29
CA TYR A 94 21.96 -24.08 -13.43
C TYR A 94 23.47 -23.92 -13.57
N MET A 95 24.15 -23.64 -12.45
CA MET A 95 25.49 -23.07 -12.48
C MET A 95 26.64 -24.08 -12.57
N GLU A 96 26.46 -25.39 -12.27
CA GLU A 96 27.33 -26.51 -12.68
C GLU A 96 26.83 -27.86 -12.10
N LYS A 97 27.57 -28.97 -12.36
CA LYS A 97 27.26 -30.35 -11.91
C LYS A 97 26.82 -30.42 -10.45
N GLU A 98 25.91 -31.35 -10.14
CA GLU A 98 25.54 -31.73 -8.78
C GLU A 98 26.78 -31.79 -7.87
N LEU A 99 26.73 -30.98 -6.81
CA LEU A 99 27.80 -30.85 -5.85
C LEU A 99 27.49 -31.73 -4.65
N PHE A 100 28.56 -32.23 -4.05
CA PHE A 100 28.53 -33.04 -2.85
C PHE A 100 29.22 -32.20 -1.77
N VAL A 101 28.44 -31.67 -0.83
CA VAL A 101 28.95 -30.78 0.22
C VAL A 101 29.13 -31.55 1.53
N ASP A 102 30.28 -31.37 2.17
CA ASP A 102 30.68 -32.12 3.37
C ASP A 102 30.00 -31.55 4.62
N SER A 103 29.45 -32.41 5.48
CA SER A 103 28.82 -31.98 6.73
C SER A 103 29.65 -32.45 7.90
N GLN A 104 30.10 -31.53 8.76
CA GLN A 104 30.80 -31.88 10.00
C GLN A 104 29.94 -32.67 11.01
N CYS A 105 28.72 -33.07 10.65
CA CYS A 105 27.79 -33.79 11.51
C CYS A 105 27.78 -35.32 11.34
N GLU A 106 28.03 -35.90 10.15
CA GLU A 106 28.13 -37.36 9.87
C GLU A 106 29.02 -37.65 8.64
N GLU A 107 29.49 -38.90 8.44
CA GLU A 107 30.40 -39.34 7.34
C GLU A 107 29.74 -39.36 5.92
N ASP A 108 28.79 -38.47 5.63
CA ASP A 108 28.05 -38.47 4.36
C ASP A 108 28.10 -37.10 3.65
N GLU A 109 28.37 -37.13 2.34
CA GLU A 109 28.29 -35.98 1.44
C GLU A 109 26.83 -35.62 1.09
N PHE A 110 26.49 -34.33 0.98
CA PHE A 110 25.12 -33.86 0.76
C PHE A 110 24.94 -33.43 -0.71
N PRO A 111 24.01 -34.04 -1.48
CA PRO A 111 23.78 -33.66 -2.87
C PRO A 111 23.02 -32.34 -2.98
N VAL A 112 23.66 -31.32 -3.56
CA VAL A 112 23.09 -29.98 -3.75
C VAL A 112 23.27 -29.48 -5.18
N LEU A 113 22.38 -28.57 -5.58
CA LEU A 113 22.36 -28.00 -6.91
C LEU A 113 22.08 -26.50 -6.83
N LEU A 114 23.01 -25.71 -7.39
CA LEU A 114 23.00 -24.25 -7.34
C LEU A 114 22.37 -23.67 -8.61
N MET A 115 21.48 -22.70 -8.43
CA MET A 115 20.78 -22.04 -9.52
C MET A 115 20.48 -20.57 -9.21
N ASP A 116 20.15 -19.78 -10.23
CA ASP A 116 19.77 -18.37 -10.06
C ASP A 116 18.51 -18.23 -9.15
N TRP A 117 18.48 -17.20 -8.29
CA TRP A 117 17.29 -16.88 -7.51
C TRP A 117 16.25 -16.14 -8.36
N VAL A 118 14.99 -16.55 -8.26
CA VAL A 118 13.86 -15.86 -8.91
C VAL A 118 13.14 -14.99 -7.88
N ASP A 119 13.10 -13.68 -8.12
CA ASP A 119 12.42 -12.74 -7.25
C ASP A 119 10.90 -12.93 -7.23
N GLY A 120 10.35 -12.91 -6.01
CA GLY A 120 8.93 -13.04 -5.72
C GLY A 120 8.71 -13.93 -4.51
N GLU A 121 7.45 -14.27 -4.27
CA GLU A 121 7.03 -15.22 -3.24
C GLU A 121 6.31 -16.40 -3.89
N THR A 122 6.32 -17.58 -3.27
CA THR A 122 5.54 -18.72 -3.77
C THR A 122 4.05 -18.37 -3.80
N MET A 123 3.29 -18.96 -4.72
CA MET A 123 1.86 -18.73 -4.79
C MET A 123 1.17 -19.17 -3.49
N GLU A 124 1.68 -20.20 -2.83
CA GLU A 124 1.25 -20.61 -1.50
C GLU A 124 1.39 -19.46 -0.47
N ALA A 125 2.59 -18.87 -0.36
CA ALA A 125 2.84 -17.74 0.54
C ALA A 125 1.98 -16.53 0.19
N TYR A 126 1.86 -16.21 -1.10
CA TYR A 126 1.01 -15.12 -1.57
C TYR A 126 -0.45 -15.34 -1.18
N ILE A 127 -0.97 -16.56 -1.35
CA ILE A 127 -2.35 -16.90 -0.94
C ILE A 127 -2.47 -16.77 0.57
N ALA A 128 -1.55 -17.30 1.36
CA ALA A 128 -1.60 -17.20 2.82
C ALA A 128 -1.64 -15.73 3.30
N ALA A 129 -0.90 -14.84 2.64
CA ALA A 129 -0.88 -13.41 2.94
C ALA A 129 -2.12 -12.65 2.41
N ASN A 130 -2.77 -13.13 1.35
CA ASN A 130 -3.77 -12.35 0.60
C ASN A 130 -5.15 -13.02 0.44
N TYR A 131 -5.40 -14.22 0.99
CA TYR A 131 -6.64 -14.97 0.74
C TYR A 131 -7.93 -14.25 1.17
N ARG A 132 -7.83 -13.29 2.09
CA ARG A 132 -8.95 -12.42 2.51
C ARG A 132 -9.14 -11.19 1.61
N ASN A 133 -8.18 -10.88 0.75
CA ASN A 133 -8.28 -9.82 -0.24
C ASN A 133 -8.93 -10.36 -1.51
N GLN A 134 -10.22 -10.04 -1.69
CA GLN A 134 -11.02 -10.55 -2.79
C GLN A 134 -10.43 -10.21 -4.15
N SER A 135 -9.93 -8.99 -4.36
CA SER A 135 -9.34 -8.58 -5.65
C SER A 135 -8.01 -9.23 -5.93
N ALA A 136 -7.15 -9.36 -4.92
CA ALA A 136 -5.89 -10.08 -5.07
C ALA A 136 -6.18 -11.53 -5.50
N MET A 137 -7.15 -12.19 -4.87
CA MET A 137 -7.52 -13.57 -5.19
C MET A 137 -8.24 -13.72 -6.53
N LEU A 138 -9.13 -12.79 -6.90
CA LEU A 138 -9.77 -12.76 -8.22
C LEU A 138 -8.73 -12.58 -9.33
N MET A 139 -7.78 -11.67 -9.11
CA MET A 139 -6.74 -11.37 -10.07
C MET A 139 -5.73 -12.51 -10.17
N LEU A 140 -5.39 -13.15 -9.05
CA LEU A 140 -4.58 -14.37 -9.01
C LEU A 140 -5.27 -15.52 -9.75
N SER A 141 -6.55 -15.78 -9.49
CA SER A 141 -7.35 -16.81 -10.16
C SER A 141 -7.37 -16.60 -11.68
N TYR A 142 -7.58 -15.38 -12.16
CA TYR A 142 -7.54 -15.07 -13.59
C TYR A 142 -6.14 -15.25 -14.22
N ARG A 143 -5.09 -14.78 -13.53
CA ARG A 143 -3.71 -14.93 -14.02
C ARG A 143 -3.31 -16.40 -14.08
N PHE A 144 -3.70 -17.18 -13.07
CA PHE A 144 -3.50 -18.63 -13.07
C PHE A 144 -4.27 -19.30 -14.21
N GLY A 145 -5.54 -18.94 -14.44
CA GLY A 145 -6.31 -19.48 -15.57
C GLY A 145 -5.64 -19.27 -16.93
N LYS A 146 -5.00 -18.11 -17.13
CA LYS A 146 -4.18 -17.84 -18.32
C LYS A 146 -2.91 -18.69 -18.37
N MET A 147 -2.19 -18.81 -17.26
CA MET A 147 -0.99 -19.63 -17.15
C MET A 147 -1.32 -21.11 -17.41
N ALA A 148 -2.40 -21.63 -16.83
CA ALA A 148 -2.88 -23.00 -17.01
C ALA A 148 -3.22 -23.31 -18.48
N ALA A 149 -3.96 -22.40 -19.14
CA ALA A 149 -4.26 -22.53 -20.56
C ALA A 149 -3.00 -22.49 -21.44
N TRP A 150 -2.01 -21.69 -21.06
CA TRP A 150 -0.72 -21.63 -21.74
C TRP A 150 0.10 -22.91 -21.52
N LEU A 151 0.28 -23.35 -20.27
CA LEU A 151 1.00 -24.58 -19.92
C LEU A 151 0.47 -25.77 -20.69
N ARG A 152 -0.86 -25.94 -20.78
CA ARG A 152 -1.44 -27.06 -21.51
C ARG A 152 -1.07 -27.15 -22.99
N THR A 153 -0.66 -26.03 -23.60
CA THR A 153 -0.21 -25.98 -25.00
C THR A 153 1.27 -26.27 -25.18
N GLN A 154 2.01 -26.46 -24.09
CA GLN A 154 3.44 -26.73 -24.08
C GLN A 154 3.70 -28.23 -23.99
N SER A 155 4.54 -28.77 -24.87
CA SER A 155 4.92 -30.19 -24.87
C SER A 155 5.88 -30.56 -23.74
N PHE A 156 6.51 -29.58 -23.10
CA PHE A 156 7.48 -29.80 -22.03
C PHE A 156 6.87 -29.77 -20.62
N SER A 157 5.67 -29.20 -20.47
CA SER A 157 4.99 -29.17 -19.18
C SER A 157 4.37 -30.55 -18.93
N HIS A 158 5.05 -31.40 -18.18
CA HIS A 158 4.55 -32.72 -17.80
C HIS A 158 4.30 -32.83 -16.29
N GLY A 159 3.31 -33.63 -15.91
CA GLY A 159 3.08 -33.99 -14.52
C GLY A 159 2.27 -32.99 -13.70
N ASP A 160 2.28 -33.15 -12.37
CA ASP A 160 1.45 -32.36 -11.48
C ASP A 160 2.08 -31.01 -11.20
N ILE A 161 1.28 -29.95 -11.31
CA ILE A 161 1.64 -28.62 -10.85
C ILE A 161 1.11 -28.40 -9.44
N LYS A 162 1.89 -27.68 -8.62
CA LYS A 162 1.51 -27.27 -7.28
C LYS A 162 1.75 -25.77 -7.06
N PRO A 163 1.08 -25.15 -6.07
CA PRO A 163 1.24 -23.72 -5.80
C PRO A 163 2.69 -23.30 -5.45
N ASP A 164 3.47 -24.17 -4.81
CA ASP A 164 4.90 -23.94 -4.50
C ASP A 164 5.78 -23.87 -5.75
N ASN A 165 5.38 -24.50 -6.86
CA ASN A 165 6.09 -24.40 -8.15
C ASN A 165 5.83 -23.07 -8.88
N ILE A 166 5.02 -22.16 -8.34
CA ILE A 166 4.65 -20.92 -9.02
C ILE A 166 5.06 -19.73 -8.15
N ILE A 167 5.85 -18.83 -8.72
CA ILE A 167 6.20 -17.56 -8.07
C ILE A 167 5.25 -16.46 -8.53
N VAL A 168 4.74 -15.70 -7.57
CA VAL A 168 4.07 -14.43 -7.79
C VAL A 168 5.13 -13.33 -7.72
N ARG A 169 5.43 -12.72 -8.87
CA ARG A 169 6.40 -11.63 -8.95
C ARG A 169 5.84 -10.34 -8.32
N PRO A 170 6.66 -9.32 -8.00
CA PRO A 170 6.20 -8.07 -7.43
C PRO A 170 5.16 -7.29 -8.26
N ASP A 171 5.16 -7.44 -9.59
CA ASP A 171 4.14 -6.88 -10.49
C ASP A 171 2.85 -7.73 -10.55
N GLY A 172 2.86 -8.84 -9.81
CA GLY A 172 1.83 -9.85 -9.70
C GLY A 172 1.73 -10.80 -10.91
N SER A 173 2.65 -10.72 -11.88
CA SER A 173 2.77 -11.74 -12.91
C SER A 173 3.13 -13.09 -12.28
N LEU A 174 2.74 -14.18 -12.94
CA LEU A 174 3.02 -15.54 -12.49
C LEU A 174 4.14 -16.12 -13.32
N THR A 175 5.08 -16.78 -12.66
CA THR A 175 6.12 -17.53 -13.33
C THR A 175 6.29 -18.90 -12.70
N LEU A 176 6.52 -19.92 -13.53
CA LEU A 176 6.85 -21.26 -13.06
C LEU A 176 8.32 -21.30 -12.61
N VAL A 177 8.60 -21.94 -11.49
CA VAL A 177 9.94 -22.28 -11.00
C VAL A 177 9.94 -23.69 -10.41
N ASP A 178 11.10 -24.32 -10.33
CA ASP A 178 11.28 -25.56 -9.59
C ASP A 178 10.30 -26.70 -9.95
N TYR A 179 10.10 -26.93 -11.25
CA TYR A 179 9.13 -27.90 -11.75
C TYR A 179 9.80 -29.25 -12.06
N ASP A 180 9.80 -30.14 -11.08
CA ASP A 180 10.40 -31.48 -11.14
C ASP A 180 9.66 -32.46 -12.08
N GLY A 181 8.51 -32.06 -12.62
CA GLY A 181 7.72 -32.84 -13.55
C GLY A 181 8.08 -32.66 -15.03
N MET A 182 8.97 -31.73 -15.42
CA MET A 182 9.12 -31.37 -16.84
C MET A 182 9.56 -32.58 -17.70
N PHE A 183 8.94 -32.65 -18.89
CA PHE A 183 9.27 -33.62 -19.92
C PHE A 183 10.11 -32.93 -20.98
N VAL A 184 11.16 -33.60 -21.45
CA VAL A 184 11.89 -33.19 -22.66
C VAL A 184 11.82 -34.31 -23.68
N PRO A 185 11.81 -34.04 -25.00
CA PRO A 185 11.66 -35.05 -26.05
C PRO A 185 12.65 -36.22 -25.97
N SER A 186 13.83 -36.04 -25.38
CA SER A 186 14.82 -37.10 -25.14
C SER A 186 14.33 -38.17 -24.15
N MET A 187 13.35 -37.87 -23.30
CA MET A 187 12.80 -38.79 -22.30
C MET A 187 11.63 -39.63 -22.82
N LYS A 188 11.22 -39.43 -24.08
CA LYS A 188 10.09 -40.12 -24.70
C LYS A 188 10.25 -41.65 -24.63
N GLY A 189 9.25 -42.32 -24.04
CA GLY A 189 9.24 -43.77 -23.85
C GLY A 189 9.83 -44.25 -22.52
N SER A 190 10.26 -43.33 -21.65
CA SER A 190 10.63 -43.63 -20.26
C SER A 190 9.39 -43.66 -19.35
N GLN A 191 9.50 -44.27 -18.18
CA GLN A 191 8.49 -44.19 -17.13
C GLN A 191 8.77 -42.98 -16.23
N SER A 192 7.72 -42.39 -15.65
CA SER A 192 7.84 -41.29 -14.69
C SER A 192 8.58 -41.77 -13.44
N PRO A 193 9.55 -41.01 -12.91
CA PRO A 193 10.20 -41.32 -11.64
C PRO A 193 9.21 -41.35 -10.45
N THR A 194 8.08 -40.64 -10.56
CA THR A 194 7.06 -40.53 -9.52
C THR A 194 5.64 -40.51 -10.10
N ILE A 195 4.65 -40.92 -9.32
CA ILE A 195 3.21 -40.82 -9.69
C ILE A 195 2.68 -39.38 -9.48
N GLY A 196 3.47 -38.52 -8.83
CA GLY A 196 3.10 -37.14 -8.49
C GLY A 196 2.62 -37.00 -7.05
N THR A 197 2.27 -35.77 -6.67
CA THR A 197 1.81 -35.46 -5.32
C THR A 197 0.37 -35.85 -5.14
N ARG A 198 0.08 -36.68 -4.14
CA ARG A 198 -1.24 -37.31 -3.98
C ARG A 198 -2.41 -36.34 -3.95
N ASP A 199 -2.23 -35.13 -3.42
CA ASP A 199 -3.23 -34.05 -3.30
C ASP A 199 -3.44 -33.23 -4.59
N PHE A 200 -2.60 -33.42 -5.62
CA PHE A 200 -2.66 -32.70 -6.88
C PHE A 200 -2.65 -33.61 -8.12
N SER A 201 -2.16 -34.84 -8.03
CA SER A 201 -2.11 -35.82 -9.12
C SER A 201 -3.46 -36.48 -9.36
N HIS A 202 -3.78 -36.77 -10.63
CA HIS A 202 -4.99 -37.50 -10.99
C HIS A 202 -5.08 -38.89 -10.30
N PRO A 203 -6.24 -39.31 -9.75
CA PRO A 203 -6.36 -40.55 -8.97
C PRO A 203 -6.02 -41.86 -9.68
N LEU A 204 -6.08 -41.86 -11.02
CA LEU A 204 -5.75 -42.98 -11.90
C LEU A 204 -4.36 -42.87 -12.53
N ARG A 205 -3.56 -41.87 -12.18
CA ARG A 205 -2.21 -41.69 -12.72
C ARG A 205 -1.30 -42.86 -12.31
N THR A 206 -0.45 -43.26 -13.22
CA THR A 206 0.53 -44.33 -13.10
C THR A 206 1.88 -43.86 -13.63
N VAL A 207 2.96 -44.58 -13.32
CA VAL A 207 4.30 -44.26 -13.84
C VAL A 207 4.39 -44.39 -15.37
N ASP A 208 3.46 -45.08 -16.01
CA ASP A 208 3.39 -45.23 -17.46
C ASP A 208 2.76 -44.01 -18.16
N ASP A 209 2.07 -43.13 -17.41
CA ASP A 209 1.45 -41.91 -17.93
C ASP A 209 2.49 -40.77 -18.07
N PHE A 210 3.76 -41.08 -18.39
CA PHE A 210 4.85 -40.12 -18.57
C PHE A 210 4.92 -39.65 -20.04
N ASP A 211 4.16 -38.60 -20.35
CA ASP A 211 3.94 -38.12 -21.72
C ASP A 211 4.22 -36.62 -21.90
N GLU A 212 3.99 -36.10 -23.10
CA GLU A 212 4.18 -34.69 -23.48
C GLU A 212 3.06 -33.78 -22.95
N THR A 213 2.33 -34.16 -21.89
CA THR A 213 1.21 -33.39 -21.35
C THR A 213 1.22 -33.23 -19.83
N ILE A 214 0.77 -32.06 -19.40
CA ILE A 214 0.60 -31.70 -17.98
C ILE A 214 -0.64 -32.40 -17.42
N ASP A 215 -0.66 -32.69 -16.12
CA ASP A 215 -1.82 -33.26 -15.46
C ASP A 215 -2.98 -32.23 -15.43
N ASP A 216 -3.94 -32.46 -16.33
CA ASP A 216 -5.16 -31.67 -16.50
C ASP A 216 -5.95 -31.53 -15.19
N PHE A 217 -5.89 -32.53 -14.31
CA PHE A 217 -6.55 -32.52 -13.02
C PHE A 217 -5.89 -31.56 -12.03
N SER A 218 -4.56 -31.50 -11.99
CA SER A 218 -3.84 -30.56 -11.12
C SER A 218 -4.20 -29.11 -11.46
N LEU A 219 -4.22 -28.79 -12.76
CA LEU A 219 -4.63 -27.47 -13.23
C LEU A 219 -6.08 -27.16 -12.80
N ALA A 220 -7.00 -28.09 -13.04
CA ALA A 220 -8.41 -27.90 -12.72
C ALA A 220 -8.65 -27.72 -11.22
N SER A 221 -7.95 -28.50 -10.38
CA SER A 221 -8.02 -28.45 -8.92
C SER A 221 -7.57 -27.09 -8.38
N ILE A 222 -6.43 -26.57 -8.87
CA ILE A 222 -5.91 -25.26 -8.46
C ILE A 222 -6.83 -24.14 -8.95
N ALA A 223 -7.25 -24.16 -10.22
CA ALA A 223 -8.11 -23.12 -10.79
C ALA A 223 -9.44 -23.02 -10.03
N LEU A 224 -10.09 -24.16 -9.75
CA LEU A 224 -11.32 -24.22 -8.97
C LEU A 224 -11.10 -23.70 -7.55
N SER A 225 -10.01 -24.12 -6.89
CA SER A 225 -9.69 -23.68 -5.53
C SER A 225 -9.48 -22.16 -5.46
N LEU A 226 -8.70 -21.57 -6.37
CA LEU A 226 -8.46 -20.13 -6.42
C LEU A 226 -9.76 -19.35 -6.65
N LYS A 227 -10.61 -19.81 -7.59
CA LYS A 227 -11.91 -19.17 -7.84
C LYS A 227 -12.81 -19.27 -6.62
N ALA A 228 -12.89 -20.44 -5.97
CA ALA A 228 -13.68 -20.63 -4.76
C ALA A 228 -13.23 -19.69 -3.62
N ILE A 229 -11.92 -19.62 -3.35
CA ILE A 229 -11.33 -18.75 -2.33
C ILE A 229 -11.61 -17.28 -2.66
N SER A 230 -11.49 -16.89 -3.94
CA SER A 230 -11.79 -15.53 -4.39
C SER A 230 -13.26 -15.11 -4.21
N MET A 231 -14.17 -16.09 -4.11
CA MET A 231 -15.60 -15.84 -3.86
C MET A 231 -15.95 -15.93 -2.38
N LYS A 232 -15.28 -16.81 -1.63
CA LYS A 232 -15.55 -17.09 -0.22
C LYS A 232 -14.26 -17.50 0.49
N SER A 233 -13.52 -16.51 0.98
CA SER A 233 -12.19 -16.71 1.61
C SER A 233 -12.21 -17.65 2.81
N THR A 234 -13.33 -17.69 3.56
CA THR A 234 -13.49 -18.58 4.72
C THR A 234 -13.43 -20.07 4.37
N LEU A 235 -13.54 -20.45 3.09
CA LEU A 235 -13.34 -21.83 2.67
C LEU A 235 -11.90 -22.31 2.95
N LEU A 236 -10.91 -21.42 2.78
CA LEU A 236 -9.51 -21.75 3.09
C LEU A 236 -9.31 -21.95 4.60
N ASP A 237 -9.96 -21.14 5.44
CA ASP A 237 -9.90 -21.29 6.91
C ASP A 237 -10.47 -22.62 7.41
N ILE A 238 -11.50 -23.15 6.72
CA ILE A 238 -12.24 -24.34 7.15
C ILE A 238 -11.64 -25.63 6.57
N TYR A 239 -11.18 -25.58 5.32
CA TYR A 239 -10.81 -26.77 4.55
C TYR A 239 -9.34 -26.79 4.09
N GLY A 240 -8.67 -25.65 4.09
CA GLY A 240 -7.29 -25.56 3.63
C GLY A 240 -6.26 -26.09 4.61
N ALA A 241 -5.06 -26.34 4.10
CA ALA A 241 -3.87 -26.61 4.88
C ALA A 241 -2.65 -25.99 4.19
N SER A 242 -1.47 -25.97 4.83
CA SER A 242 -0.26 -25.40 4.23
C SER A 242 0.13 -26.15 2.94
N ASP A 243 0.00 -27.48 2.93
CA ASP A 243 0.42 -28.34 1.82
C ASP A 243 -0.64 -28.54 0.72
N ARG A 244 -1.81 -27.91 0.82
CA ARG A 244 -2.92 -28.05 -0.16
C ARG A 244 -3.93 -26.92 -0.08
N LEU A 245 -4.52 -26.55 -1.23
CA LEU A 245 -5.50 -25.46 -1.30
C LEU A 245 -6.84 -25.81 -0.62
N LEU A 246 -7.82 -26.35 -1.35
CA LEU A 246 -9.11 -26.74 -0.75
C LEU A 246 -9.32 -28.25 -0.67
N PHE A 247 -8.65 -29.03 -1.53
CA PHE A 247 -8.93 -30.45 -1.70
C PHE A 247 -7.81 -31.31 -1.13
N SER A 248 -8.20 -32.37 -0.44
CA SER A 248 -7.35 -33.52 -0.13
C SER A 248 -7.53 -34.65 -1.13
N GLU A 249 -6.59 -35.60 -1.19
CA GLU A 249 -6.71 -36.83 -1.99
C GLU A 249 -8.06 -37.53 -1.77
N ASN A 250 -8.49 -37.61 -0.51
CA ASN A 250 -9.74 -38.29 -0.16
C ASN A 250 -10.98 -37.55 -0.70
N ASP A 251 -10.93 -36.23 -0.87
CA ASP A 251 -12.07 -35.44 -1.33
C ASP A 251 -12.48 -35.80 -2.76
N TYR A 252 -11.51 -36.04 -3.64
CA TYR A 252 -11.81 -36.39 -5.03
C TYR A 252 -11.74 -37.90 -5.33
N ARG A 253 -11.14 -38.72 -4.46
CA ARG A 253 -11.33 -40.18 -4.52
C ARG A 253 -12.72 -40.60 -4.05
N ASN A 254 -13.31 -39.87 -3.10
CA ASN A 254 -14.62 -40.15 -2.53
C ASN A 254 -15.55 -38.91 -2.56
N PRO A 255 -15.89 -38.37 -3.75
CA PRO A 255 -16.55 -37.08 -3.87
C PRO A 255 -17.94 -37.02 -3.22
N SER A 256 -18.64 -38.15 -3.10
CA SER A 256 -19.93 -38.23 -2.41
C SER A 256 -19.86 -37.89 -0.92
N ASN A 257 -18.70 -38.08 -0.29
CA ASN A 257 -18.49 -37.89 1.14
C ASN A 257 -17.67 -36.62 1.44
N SER A 258 -17.26 -35.87 0.41
CA SER A 258 -16.44 -34.68 0.57
C SER A 258 -17.27 -33.50 1.09
N LYS A 259 -16.86 -32.99 2.25
CA LYS A 259 -17.42 -31.76 2.83
C LYS A 259 -17.05 -30.54 2.02
N VAL A 260 -15.85 -30.53 1.42
CA VAL A 260 -15.37 -29.45 0.54
C VAL A 260 -16.29 -29.34 -0.67
N ILE A 261 -16.50 -30.46 -1.38
CA ILE A 261 -17.37 -30.50 -2.56
C ILE A 261 -18.80 -30.08 -2.21
N SER A 262 -19.31 -30.50 -1.04
CA SER A 262 -20.62 -30.07 -0.56
C SER A 262 -20.70 -28.56 -0.30
N ALA A 263 -19.68 -27.96 0.33
CA ALA A 263 -19.61 -26.53 0.59
C ALA A 263 -19.50 -25.69 -0.70
N LEU A 264 -18.84 -26.22 -1.73
CA LEU A 264 -18.69 -25.59 -3.03
C LEU A 264 -20.02 -25.44 -3.80
N GLN A 265 -21.04 -26.25 -3.49
CA GLN A 265 -22.34 -26.18 -4.15
C GLN A 265 -23.03 -24.83 -3.97
N GLU A 266 -22.76 -24.11 -2.87
CA GLU A 266 -23.30 -22.77 -2.61
C GLU A 266 -22.80 -21.73 -3.63
N LEU A 267 -21.66 -21.98 -4.29
CA LEU A 267 -21.04 -21.06 -5.25
C LEU A 267 -21.53 -21.27 -6.69
N MET A 268 -22.38 -22.26 -6.94
CA MET A 268 -22.86 -22.65 -8.27
C MET A 268 -23.72 -21.56 -8.96
N CYS A 269 -24.04 -20.46 -8.29
CA CYS A 269 -24.69 -19.32 -8.95
C CYS A 269 -23.74 -18.53 -9.88
N ASP A 270 -22.42 -18.63 -9.70
CA ASP A 270 -21.43 -17.98 -10.56
C ASP A 270 -21.09 -18.84 -11.79
N LYS A 271 -21.16 -18.23 -12.98
CA LYS A 271 -20.99 -18.94 -14.26
C LYS A 271 -19.56 -19.47 -14.44
N ASP A 272 -18.55 -18.68 -14.08
CA ASP A 272 -17.15 -19.08 -14.21
C ASP A 272 -16.82 -20.19 -13.21
N PHE A 273 -17.32 -20.07 -11.98
CA PHE A 273 -17.23 -21.12 -10.98
C PHE A 273 -17.87 -22.43 -11.45
N CYS A 274 -19.11 -22.38 -11.95
CA CYS A 274 -19.79 -23.54 -12.53
C CYS A 274 -18.97 -24.20 -13.64
N THR A 275 -18.33 -23.39 -14.49
CA THR A 275 -17.49 -23.86 -15.59
C THR A 275 -16.26 -24.59 -15.06
N LEU A 276 -15.54 -23.98 -14.11
CA LEU A 276 -14.37 -24.59 -13.47
C LEU A 276 -14.72 -25.85 -12.68
N TYR A 277 -15.85 -25.85 -11.97
CA TYR A 277 -16.36 -27.02 -11.26
C TYR A 277 -16.67 -28.17 -12.23
N SER A 278 -17.28 -27.86 -13.37
CA SER A 278 -17.56 -28.85 -14.42
C SER A 278 -16.27 -29.40 -15.04
N LEU A 279 -15.27 -28.55 -15.27
CA LEU A 279 -13.96 -28.96 -15.77
C LEU A 279 -13.22 -29.84 -14.77
N PHE A 280 -13.25 -29.50 -13.49
CA PHE A 280 -12.70 -30.33 -12.42
C PHE A 280 -13.33 -31.72 -12.40
N MET A 281 -14.66 -31.81 -12.48
CA MET A 281 -15.36 -33.10 -12.52
C MET A 281 -15.05 -33.89 -13.81
N LEU A 282 -14.90 -33.20 -14.94
CA LEU A 282 -14.51 -33.83 -16.21
C LEU A 282 -13.06 -34.33 -16.18
N ALA A 283 -12.12 -33.55 -15.64
CA ALA A 283 -10.73 -33.93 -15.46
C ALA A 283 -10.59 -35.08 -14.46
N LEU A 284 -11.43 -35.12 -13.42
CA LEU A 284 -11.47 -36.25 -12.49
C LEU A 284 -12.01 -37.54 -13.16
N ALA A 285 -12.97 -37.40 -14.08
CA ALA A 285 -13.57 -38.53 -14.78
C ALA A 285 -12.74 -39.01 -15.98
N ARG A 286 -11.92 -38.14 -16.55
CA ARG A 286 -11.10 -38.39 -17.74
C ARG A 286 -9.67 -37.96 -17.45
N LYS A 287 -8.73 -38.91 -17.55
CA LYS A 287 -7.29 -38.62 -17.39
C LYS A 287 -6.81 -37.43 -18.24
N GLU A 288 -7.35 -37.30 -19.47
CA GLU A 288 -7.00 -36.22 -20.39
C GLU A 288 -8.24 -35.52 -20.94
N LEU A 289 -8.16 -34.20 -21.02
CA LEU A 289 -9.13 -33.32 -21.66
C LEU A 289 -8.61 -32.80 -23.01
N SER A 290 -9.53 -32.44 -23.88
CA SER A 290 -9.16 -31.80 -25.16
C SER A 290 -8.48 -30.45 -24.91
N ALA A 291 -7.49 -30.08 -25.72
CA ALA A 291 -6.81 -28.78 -25.61
C ALA A 291 -7.79 -27.58 -25.64
N CYS A 292 -8.91 -27.70 -26.35
CA CYS A 292 -9.95 -26.66 -26.38
C CYS A 292 -10.65 -26.45 -25.03
N SER A 293 -10.70 -27.45 -24.16
CA SER A 293 -11.33 -27.38 -22.83
C SER A 293 -10.66 -26.34 -21.93
N PHE A 294 -9.38 -26.04 -22.14
CA PHE A 294 -8.60 -25.13 -21.30
C PHE A 294 -8.81 -23.66 -21.62
N ARG A 295 -9.42 -23.33 -22.77
CA ARG A 295 -9.91 -21.96 -23.01
C ARG A 295 -10.95 -21.54 -21.98
N LEU A 296 -11.63 -22.51 -21.37
CA LEU A 296 -12.64 -22.29 -20.34
C LEU A 296 -12.04 -22.02 -18.95
N PHE A 297 -10.73 -22.23 -18.76
CA PHE A 297 -10.02 -21.79 -17.54
C PHE A 297 -9.86 -20.27 -17.49
N ILE A 298 -9.88 -19.63 -18.66
CA ILE A 298 -9.78 -18.18 -18.79
C ILE A 298 -11.18 -17.61 -18.58
N GLY A 299 -11.49 -17.26 -17.33
CA GLY A 299 -12.67 -16.46 -17.00
C GLY A 299 -12.57 -15.04 -17.55
N GLU A 300 -13.62 -14.24 -17.33
CA GLU A 300 -13.57 -12.83 -17.67
C GLU A 300 -12.48 -12.12 -16.86
N LYS A 301 -11.73 -11.20 -17.49
CA LYS A 301 -10.75 -10.39 -16.75
C LYS A 301 -11.52 -9.64 -15.66
N PRO A 302 -11.16 -9.81 -14.37
CA PRO A 302 -11.85 -9.13 -13.30
C PRO A 302 -11.84 -7.63 -13.59
N ASN A 303 -13.02 -7.03 -13.72
CA ASN A 303 -13.13 -5.60 -13.75
C ASN A 303 -13.00 -5.14 -12.29
N ILE A 304 -11.74 -4.96 -11.87
CA ILE A 304 -11.43 -4.44 -10.54
C ILE A 304 -11.95 -3.00 -10.51
N THR A 305 -13.20 -2.84 -10.09
CA THR A 305 -13.77 -1.52 -9.83
C THR A 305 -13.05 -0.90 -8.64
N PRO A 306 -13.08 0.43 -8.46
CA PRO A 306 -12.57 1.10 -7.26
C PRO A 306 -13.24 0.64 -5.94
N VAL A 307 -14.28 -0.19 -6.02
CA VAL A 307 -14.94 -0.84 -4.87
C VAL A 307 -14.33 -2.21 -4.57
N MET A 308 -13.74 -2.87 -5.57
CA MET A 308 -13.13 -4.20 -5.44
C MET A 308 -11.64 -4.10 -5.18
N ASN A 309 -10.93 -3.13 -5.78
CA ASN A 309 -9.77 -2.58 -5.08
C ASN A 309 -10.37 -2.01 -3.80
N GLU A 310 -10.15 -2.62 -2.65
CA GLU A 310 -10.10 -1.80 -1.45
C GLU A 310 -8.90 -0.87 -1.68
N ASP A 311 -9.12 0.24 -2.38
CA ASP A 311 -8.53 1.50 -1.96
C ASP A 311 -8.97 1.60 -0.51
N LEU A 312 -8.17 1.02 0.37
CA LEU A 312 -8.41 1.05 1.80
C LEU A 312 -8.40 2.55 2.08
N SER A 313 -9.59 3.14 2.22
CA SER A 313 -9.70 4.55 2.50
C SER A 313 -8.93 4.80 3.79
N THR A 314 -8.19 5.90 3.86
CA THR A 314 -7.56 6.29 5.12
C THR A 314 -8.63 6.69 6.14
N GLU A 315 -9.86 6.97 5.71
CA GLU A 315 -11.00 7.16 6.61
C GLU A 315 -11.38 5.87 7.33
N THR A 316 -11.67 6.01 8.62
CA THR A 316 -12.12 4.93 9.48
C THR A 316 -13.64 4.95 9.65
N THR A 317 -14.28 3.79 9.49
CA THR A 317 -15.72 3.61 9.72
C THR A 317 -16.04 3.27 11.18
N LYS A 318 -17.31 3.44 11.58
CA LYS A 318 -17.75 3.11 12.95
C LYS A 318 -17.73 1.59 13.17
N GLU A 319 -18.03 0.84 12.13
CA GLU A 319 -18.05 -0.61 12.07
C GLU A 319 -16.63 -1.17 12.28
N GLU A 320 -15.64 -0.66 11.54
CA GLU A 320 -14.22 -1.03 11.73
C GLU A 320 -13.76 -0.78 13.18
N LEU A 321 -14.13 0.35 13.79
CA LEU A 321 -13.76 0.66 15.18
C LEU A 321 -14.43 -0.24 16.22
N LYS A 322 -15.62 -0.77 15.89
CA LYS A 322 -16.39 -1.68 16.76
C LYS A 322 -15.83 -3.10 16.68
N GLU A 323 -15.40 -3.52 15.50
CA GLU A 323 -14.81 -4.85 15.26
C GLU A 323 -13.29 -4.88 15.40
N ALA A 324 -12.68 -3.73 15.71
CA ALA A 324 -11.23 -3.59 15.81
C ALA A 324 -10.64 -4.55 16.84
N PHE A 325 -9.58 -5.25 16.47
CA PHE A 325 -8.72 -5.87 17.47
C PHE A 325 -7.82 -4.79 18.08
N VAL A 326 -7.44 -5.01 19.34
CA VAL A 326 -6.62 -4.08 20.11
C VAL A 326 -5.33 -4.80 20.48
N ASP A 327 -4.18 -4.17 20.27
CA ASP A 327 -2.91 -4.70 20.73
C ASP A 327 -2.65 -4.43 22.22
N GLU A 328 -1.52 -4.92 22.72
CA GLU A 328 -1.11 -4.78 24.12
C GLU A 328 -0.89 -3.32 24.57
N TRP A 329 -0.69 -2.40 23.62
CA TRP A 329 -0.49 -0.96 23.85
C TRP A 329 -1.79 -0.17 23.72
N GLY A 330 -2.92 -0.84 23.42
CA GLY A 330 -4.22 -0.21 23.26
C GLY A 330 -4.48 0.34 21.84
N VAL A 331 -3.61 0.08 20.88
CA VAL A 331 -3.76 0.52 19.49
C VAL A 331 -4.74 -0.39 18.77
N LYS A 332 -5.69 0.23 18.06
CA LYS A 332 -6.78 -0.42 17.34
C LYS A 332 -6.40 -0.63 15.89
N TYR A 333 -6.63 -1.86 15.42
CA TYR A 333 -6.45 -2.27 14.05
C TYR A 333 -7.74 -2.83 13.48
N SER A 334 -7.92 -2.78 12.16
CA SER A 334 -9.01 -3.49 11.48
C SER A 334 -8.94 -4.98 11.77
N LYS A 335 -10.08 -5.67 11.67
CA LYS A 335 -10.19 -7.11 11.98
C LYS A 335 -9.21 -7.99 11.21
N ASP A 336 -8.81 -7.56 10.01
CA ASP A 336 -7.84 -8.21 9.14
C ASP A 336 -6.39 -7.72 9.31
N GLY A 337 -6.15 -6.75 10.19
CA GLY A 337 -4.82 -6.18 10.46
C GLY A 337 -4.29 -5.22 9.40
N ARG A 338 -5.00 -5.01 8.29
CA ARG A 338 -4.50 -4.19 7.17
C ARG A 338 -4.55 -2.69 7.43
N LYS A 339 -5.35 -2.21 8.40
CA LYS A 339 -5.46 -0.79 8.76
C LYS A 339 -5.17 -0.58 10.24
N LEU A 340 -4.30 0.37 10.55
CA LEU A 340 -4.15 0.94 11.89
C LEU A 340 -5.15 2.08 12.02
N LEU A 341 -6.20 1.83 12.80
CA LEU A 341 -7.37 2.70 12.90
C LEU A 341 -7.15 3.84 13.90
N LYS A 342 -6.66 3.51 15.10
CA LYS A 342 -6.57 4.49 16.20
C LYS A 342 -5.67 4.06 17.34
N SER A 343 -4.79 4.95 17.75
CA SER A 343 -3.95 4.85 18.93
C SER A 343 -4.59 5.51 20.16
N PRO A 344 -4.29 5.05 21.39
CA PRO A 344 -4.63 5.80 22.59
C PRO A 344 -3.79 7.07 22.69
N LYS A 345 -4.40 8.17 23.18
CA LYS A 345 -3.69 9.45 23.36
C LYS A 345 -2.55 9.40 24.38
N VAL A 346 -2.53 8.37 25.22
CA VAL A 346 -1.57 8.18 26.32
C VAL A 346 -0.49 7.18 25.91
N LEU A 347 -0.28 6.91 24.62
CA LEU A 347 0.86 6.11 24.17
C LEU A 347 2.16 6.83 24.54
N ILE A 348 3.04 6.18 25.32
CA ILE A 348 4.29 6.75 25.85
C ILE A 348 5.47 5.95 25.31
N GLY A 349 6.52 6.65 24.86
CA GLY A 349 7.76 6.03 24.43
C GLY A 349 7.77 5.65 22.95
N ALA A 350 8.37 4.51 22.62
CA ALA A 350 8.47 3.99 21.27
C ALA A 350 7.31 3.06 20.93
N TYR A 351 6.89 3.05 19.67
CA TYR A 351 5.87 2.13 19.16
C TYR A 351 6.22 1.61 17.77
N SER A 352 6.03 0.32 17.54
CA SER A 352 6.22 -0.30 16.23
C SER A 352 4.86 -0.69 15.65
N VAL A 353 4.56 -0.17 14.46
CA VAL A 353 3.36 -0.57 13.71
C VAL A 353 3.50 -2.03 13.29
N LYS A 354 2.42 -2.81 13.43
CA LYS A 354 2.44 -4.25 13.14
C LYS A 354 2.75 -4.54 11.66
N GLU A 355 3.59 -5.53 11.41
CA GLU A 355 3.87 -6.04 10.05
C GLU A 355 2.58 -6.48 9.35
N GLY A 356 2.49 -6.26 8.03
CA GLY A 356 1.28 -6.50 7.24
C GLY A 356 0.25 -5.35 7.31
N THR A 357 0.43 -4.36 8.18
CA THR A 357 -0.36 -3.12 8.14
C THR A 357 -0.09 -2.40 6.83
N ARG A 358 -1.14 -2.14 6.04
CA ARG A 358 -1.03 -1.40 4.77
C ARG A 358 -1.32 0.08 4.93
N ILE A 359 -2.16 0.46 5.89
CA ILE A 359 -2.61 1.84 6.04
C ILE A 359 -2.57 2.32 7.48
N ILE A 360 -2.03 3.52 7.66
CA ILE A 360 -2.21 4.30 8.89
C ILE A 360 -3.35 5.27 8.64
N CYS A 361 -4.50 5.05 9.27
CA CYS A 361 -5.71 5.80 9.02
C CYS A 361 -5.62 7.27 9.45
N ASP A 362 -6.59 8.05 8.98
CA ASP A 362 -6.78 9.44 9.36
C ASP A 362 -6.81 9.57 10.88
N ARG A 363 -6.03 10.52 11.39
CA ARG A 363 -5.97 10.86 12.81
C ARG A 363 -5.61 9.67 13.71
N ALA A 364 -4.98 8.63 13.17
CA ALA A 364 -4.67 7.41 13.92
C ALA A 364 -3.87 7.69 15.21
N PHE A 365 -2.85 8.55 15.14
CA PHE A 365 -2.03 9.00 16.27
C PHE A 365 -2.28 10.47 16.64
N LEU A 366 -3.45 11.02 16.27
CA LEU A 366 -3.76 12.43 16.53
C LEU A 366 -3.64 12.77 18.02
N GLY A 367 -2.67 13.63 18.35
CA GLY A 367 -2.42 14.12 19.69
C GLY A 367 -1.80 13.11 20.63
N CYS A 368 -1.12 12.07 20.13
CA CYS A 368 -0.23 11.20 20.91
C CYS A 368 1.02 12.00 21.34
N ARG A 369 0.83 12.92 22.30
CA ARG A 369 1.85 13.93 22.67
C ARG A 369 3.10 13.33 23.30
N SER A 370 3.02 12.12 23.84
CA SER A 370 4.12 11.43 24.54
C SER A 370 4.80 10.34 23.71
N LEU A 371 4.35 10.10 22.47
CA LEU A 371 5.01 9.21 21.52
C LEU A 371 6.34 9.85 21.10
N SER A 372 7.46 9.18 21.36
CA SER A 372 8.81 9.70 21.10
C SER A 372 9.45 9.13 19.84
N GLU A 373 9.07 7.90 19.48
CA GLU A 373 9.61 7.15 18.35
C GLU A 373 8.49 6.30 17.73
N ILE A 374 8.52 6.17 16.40
CA ILE A 374 7.65 5.24 15.69
C ILE A 374 8.38 4.50 14.58
N VAL A 375 8.20 3.18 14.54
CA VAL A 375 8.67 2.34 13.43
C VAL A 375 7.48 2.01 12.52
N ILE A 376 7.62 2.36 11.24
CA ILE A 376 6.63 2.08 10.19
C ILE A 376 7.19 0.96 9.28
N PRO A 377 6.52 -0.19 9.15
CA PRO A 377 7.01 -1.30 8.33
C PRO A 377 6.84 -1.03 6.84
N SER A 378 7.60 -1.76 6.00
CA SER A 378 7.54 -1.67 4.54
C SER A 378 6.24 -2.20 3.93
N SER A 379 5.37 -2.82 4.73
CA SER A 379 4.01 -3.15 4.28
C SER A 379 3.11 -1.92 4.14
N VAL A 380 3.42 -0.80 4.79
CA VAL A 380 2.58 0.41 4.76
C VAL A 380 2.71 1.13 3.43
N THR A 381 1.57 1.34 2.76
CA THR A 381 1.48 2.02 1.46
C THR A 381 0.87 3.41 1.55
N SER A 382 0.12 3.73 2.62
CA SER A 382 -0.60 5.01 2.75
C SER A 382 -0.63 5.53 4.18
N ILE A 383 -0.43 6.84 4.34
CA ILE A 383 -0.55 7.58 5.61
C ILE A 383 -1.68 8.60 5.48
N GLY A 384 -2.68 8.50 6.35
CA GLY A 384 -3.91 9.31 6.30
C GLY A 384 -3.79 10.74 6.80
N ASP A 385 -4.89 11.46 6.66
CA ASP A 385 -5.02 12.86 7.04
C ASP A 385 -4.86 13.04 8.54
N GLY A 386 -3.92 13.90 8.94
CA GLY A 386 -3.62 14.15 10.34
C GLY A 386 -3.13 12.92 11.11
N ALA A 387 -2.65 11.87 10.44
CA ALA A 387 -2.27 10.60 11.05
C ALA A 387 -1.37 10.78 12.29
N PHE A 388 -0.37 11.66 12.22
CA PHE A 388 0.57 11.98 13.30
C PHE A 388 0.44 13.41 13.82
N SER A 389 -0.63 14.12 13.49
CA SER A 389 -0.87 15.50 13.94
C SER A 389 -0.70 15.63 15.45
N TRP A 390 0.05 16.64 15.89
CA TRP A 390 0.31 16.97 17.30
C TRP A 390 1.02 15.89 18.11
N CYS A 391 1.80 15.00 17.47
CA CYS A 391 2.77 14.13 18.16
C CYS A 391 3.99 14.95 18.60
N ARG A 392 3.81 15.74 19.67
CA ARG A 392 4.76 16.79 20.07
C ARG A 392 6.13 16.30 20.53
N SER A 393 6.22 15.07 21.03
CA SER A 393 7.48 14.44 21.48
C SER A 393 8.14 13.57 20.41
N LEU A 394 7.49 13.35 19.26
CA LEU A 394 8.03 12.50 18.20
C LEU A 394 9.28 13.18 17.63
N SER A 395 10.42 12.52 17.78
CA SER A 395 11.73 13.10 17.50
C SER A 395 12.30 12.71 16.13
N GLU A 396 11.95 11.50 15.69
CA GLU A 396 12.36 10.92 14.41
C GLU A 396 11.20 10.15 13.79
N ILE A 397 11.15 10.14 12.45
CA ILE A 397 10.28 9.26 11.69
C ILE A 397 10.94 8.92 10.36
N VAL A 398 10.93 7.63 10.03
CA VAL A 398 11.33 7.13 8.71
C VAL A 398 10.07 6.76 7.94
N ILE A 399 9.84 7.39 6.79
CA ILE A 399 8.74 7.04 5.88
C ILE A 399 9.27 5.97 4.91
N PRO A 400 8.74 4.74 4.93
CA PRO A 400 9.22 3.65 4.09
C PRO A 400 9.06 3.92 2.59
N SER A 401 9.90 3.30 1.76
CA SER A 401 9.84 3.41 0.28
C SER A 401 8.62 2.71 -0.34
N SER A 402 7.81 2.02 0.45
CA SER A 402 6.52 1.46 0.05
C SER A 402 5.38 2.49 0.09
N VAL A 403 5.56 3.61 0.81
CA VAL A 403 4.52 4.63 0.95
C VAL A 403 4.35 5.39 -0.36
N THR A 404 3.13 5.42 -0.87
CA THR A 404 2.77 6.06 -2.14
C THR A 404 1.96 7.34 -1.96
N SER A 405 1.29 7.50 -0.81
CA SER A 405 0.45 8.66 -0.48
C SER A 405 0.57 9.12 0.97
N ILE A 406 0.53 10.44 1.18
CA ILE A 406 0.53 11.09 2.50
C ILE A 406 -0.59 12.14 2.57
N GLY A 407 -1.39 12.05 3.63
CA GLY A 407 -2.56 12.88 3.89
C GLY A 407 -2.26 14.33 4.25
N ASP A 408 -3.30 15.17 4.18
CA ASP A 408 -3.25 16.55 4.68
C ASP A 408 -2.90 16.58 6.16
N SER A 409 -2.09 17.54 6.59
CA SER A 409 -1.74 17.74 8.00
C SER A 409 -1.14 16.49 8.68
N ALA A 410 -0.68 15.47 7.95
CA ALA A 410 -0.24 14.19 8.51
C ALA A 410 0.77 14.37 9.65
N PHE A 411 1.70 15.31 9.54
CA PHE A 411 2.72 15.64 10.54
C PHE A 411 2.52 17.01 11.20
N CYS A 412 1.30 17.54 11.15
CA CYS A 412 1.02 18.90 11.60
C CYS A 412 1.40 19.12 13.07
N GLY A 413 2.18 20.15 13.36
CA GLY A 413 2.56 20.51 14.73
C GLY A 413 3.39 19.47 15.49
N CYS A 414 4.13 18.59 14.80
CA CYS A 414 5.12 17.70 15.41
C CYS A 414 6.39 18.48 15.83
N SER A 415 6.31 19.18 16.96
CA SER A 415 7.31 20.18 17.36
C SER A 415 8.71 19.66 17.67
N SER A 416 8.85 18.38 18.07
CA SER A 416 10.17 17.78 18.34
C SER A 416 10.81 17.14 17.11
N LEU A 417 10.04 16.98 16.03
CA LEU A 417 10.51 16.35 14.81
C LEU A 417 11.38 17.33 14.04
N ILE A 418 12.65 17.00 13.82
CA ILE A 418 13.62 17.90 13.19
C ILE A 418 13.79 17.67 11.70
N TYR A 419 13.40 16.49 11.21
CA TYR A 419 13.67 16.05 9.85
C TYR A 419 12.58 15.13 9.32
N ILE A 420 12.18 15.33 8.06
CA ILE A 420 11.36 14.40 7.29
C ILE A 420 11.90 14.34 5.87
N SER A 421 12.02 13.14 5.30
CA SER A 421 12.28 12.92 3.89
C SER A 421 11.05 12.32 3.22
N ILE A 422 10.61 12.91 2.11
CA ILE A 422 9.54 12.34 1.25
C ILE A 422 10.20 11.33 0.31
N PRO A 423 9.88 10.02 0.40
CA PRO A 423 10.55 9.01 -0.42
C PRO A 423 10.13 9.06 -1.89
N LYS A 424 10.96 8.48 -2.77
CA LYS A 424 10.78 8.45 -4.24
C LYS A 424 9.42 7.91 -4.69
N SER A 425 8.86 6.99 -3.90
CA SER A 425 7.60 6.29 -4.14
C SER A 425 6.36 7.17 -3.97
N VAL A 426 6.45 8.29 -3.24
CA VAL A 426 5.28 9.15 -2.98
C VAL A 426 4.92 9.91 -4.24
N PHE A 427 3.75 9.63 -4.79
CA PHE A 427 3.19 10.40 -5.92
C PHE A 427 1.93 11.19 -5.53
N GLY A 428 1.34 10.92 -4.35
CA GLY A 428 0.17 11.63 -3.84
C GLY A 428 0.43 12.37 -2.53
N LEU A 429 0.23 13.69 -2.53
CA LEU A 429 0.08 14.50 -1.32
C LEU A 429 -1.34 15.08 -1.30
N ASN A 430 -2.15 14.70 -0.31
CA ASN A 430 -3.56 15.10 -0.24
C ASN A 430 -3.77 16.45 0.47
N GLY A 431 -2.85 17.41 0.29
CA GLY A 431 -2.87 18.68 1.02
C GLY A 431 -1.47 19.10 1.44
N ASN A 432 -1.35 19.74 2.59
CA ASN A 432 -0.09 20.12 3.23
C ASN A 432 0.17 19.21 4.45
N PRO A 433 0.96 18.12 4.30
CA PRO A 433 1.28 17.22 5.42
C PRO A 433 2.00 17.92 6.57
N PHE A 434 2.60 19.08 6.30
CA PHE A 434 3.61 19.74 7.12
C PHE A 434 3.11 21.03 7.77
N ALA A 435 1.80 21.26 7.82
CA ALA A 435 1.23 22.45 8.45
C ALA A 435 1.78 22.64 9.88
N LYS A 436 2.23 23.85 10.24
CA LYS A 436 2.78 24.17 11.58
C LYS A 436 4.02 23.33 11.98
N TRP A 437 4.71 22.71 11.02
CA TRP A 437 5.96 21.98 11.27
C TRP A 437 7.14 22.74 10.64
N ASN A 438 8.19 22.98 11.44
CA ASN A 438 9.32 23.85 11.09
C ASN A 438 10.65 23.10 10.96
N GLY A 439 10.63 21.76 10.95
CA GLY A 439 11.85 20.97 10.75
C GLY A 439 12.39 21.07 9.31
N LYS A 440 13.53 20.44 9.05
CA LYS A 440 14.13 20.35 7.73
C LYS A 440 13.38 19.32 6.88
N LEU A 441 12.95 19.72 5.68
CA LEU A 441 12.32 18.82 4.71
C LEU A 441 13.34 18.44 3.63
N GLU A 442 13.36 17.17 3.27
CA GLU A 442 13.97 16.67 2.03
C GLU A 442 12.86 16.07 1.14
N CYS A 443 12.94 16.31 -0.17
CA CYS A 443 12.01 15.71 -1.13
C CYS A 443 12.79 14.90 -2.15
N LEU A 444 12.67 13.57 -2.07
CA LEU A 444 13.27 12.63 -3.03
C LEU A 444 12.30 12.24 -4.15
N SER A 445 11.00 12.56 -3.99
CA SER A 445 9.97 12.24 -4.98
C SER A 445 10.09 13.08 -6.25
N PRO A 446 10.08 12.46 -7.45
CA PRO A 446 10.07 13.19 -8.72
C PRO A 446 8.70 13.80 -9.07
N ASN A 447 7.69 13.63 -8.20
CA ASN A 447 6.33 14.17 -8.42
C ASN A 447 6.10 15.52 -7.73
N PHE A 448 7.08 16.03 -7.01
CA PHE A 448 7.04 17.34 -6.35
C PHE A 448 8.33 18.09 -6.64
N VAL A 449 8.28 19.41 -6.52
CA VAL A 449 9.48 20.25 -6.62
C VAL A 449 9.69 20.92 -5.28
N TYR A 450 10.88 20.75 -4.69
CA TYR A 450 11.28 21.42 -3.47
C TYR A 450 12.52 22.27 -3.73
N GLU A 451 12.34 23.59 -3.73
CA GLU A 451 13.40 24.57 -3.97
C GLU A 451 13.18 25.79 -3.07
N ASP A 452 14.27 26.40 -2.60
CA ASP A 452 14.24 27.61 -1.75
C ASP A 452 13.28 27.52 -0.54
N ASP A 453 13.20 26.34 0.08
CA ASP A 453 12.28 26.01 1.18
C ASP A 453 10.79 26.12 0.81
N VAL A 454 10.45 25.94 -0.46
CA VAL A 454 9.07 25.92 -0.97
C VAL A 454 8.80 24.59 -1.67
N LEU A 455 7.77 23.90 -1.19
CA LEU A 455 7.26 22.66 -1.77
C LEU A 455 6.11 22.97 -2.74
N PHE A 456 6.30 22.59 -3.99
CA PHE A 456 5.33 22.71 -5.07
C PHE A 456 4.86 21.32 -5.54
N ASN A 457 3.71 21.31 -6.23
CA ASN A 457 3.36 20.20 -7.10
C ASN A 457 4.29 20.11 -8.34
N LYS A 458 4.23 18.99 -9.06
CA LYS A 458 5.14 18.67 -10.19
C LYS A 458 5.30 19.76 -11.24
N ASP A 459 4.20 20.42 -11.60
CA ASP A 459 4.14 21.46 -12.63
C ASP A 459 4.33 22.88 -12.07
N LYS A 460 4.60 23.03 -10.76
CA LYS A 460 4.72 24.30 -10.05
C LYS A 460 3.49 25.22 -10.20
N SER A 461 2.30 24.65 -10.40
CA SER A 461 1.04 25.41 -10.43
C SER A 461 0.45 25.65 -9.04
N ARG A 462 0.87 24.89 -8.02
CA ARG A 462 0.39 25.01 -6.64
C ARG A 462 1.54 25.01 -5.65
N ILE A 463 1.52 25.99 -4.73
CA ILE A 463 2.35 25.93 -3.51
C ILE A 463 1.65 25.02 -2.50
N ILE A 464 2.31 23.94 -2.11
CA ILE A 464 1.82 22.97 -1.13
C ILE A 464 2.22 23.41 0.27
N SER A 465 3.48 23.81 0.45
CA SER A 465 4.02 24.17 1.77
C SER A 465 5.17 25.16 1.60
N PHE A 466 5.11 26.27 2.33
CA PHE A 466 6.17 27.26 2.41
C PHE A 466 6.84 27.15 3.78
N ARG A 467 8.16 26.94 3.79
CA ARG A 467 8.91 26.51 4.97
C ARG A 467 9.95 27.52 5.44
N ASN A 468 10.19 28.57 4.67
CA ASN A 468 11.20 29.57 5.02
C ASN A 468 10.72 30.50 6.15
N GLN A 469 11.19 30.27 7.37
CA GLN A 469 10.80 31.06 8.54
C GLN A 469 11.56 32.39 8.70
N ASN A 470 12.54 32.66 7.83
CA ASN A 470 13.51 33.75 8.04
C ASN A 470 13.40 34.89 7.02
N ILE A 471 12.57 34.75 5.98
CA ILE A 471 12.40 35.81 4.98
C ILE A 471 11.27 36.76 5.33
N LYS A 472 11.46 38.03 4.97
CA LYS A 472 10.49 39.10 5.19
C LYS A 472 9.56 39.31 4.00
N SER A 473 10.05 39.04 2.79
CA SER A 473 9.32 39.27 1.55
C SER A 473 9.41 38.04 0.66
N TYR A 474 8.29 37.65 0.04
CA TYR A 474 8.26 36.56 -0.94
C TYR A 474 7.49 36.96 -2.19
N VAL A 475 8.06 36.69 -3.37
CA VAL A 475 7.40 36.89 -4.66
C VAL A 475 7.00 35.52 -5.19
N ILE A 476 5.69 35.26 -5.26
CA ILE A 476 5.19 33.98 -5.79
C ILE A 476 5.48 33.92 -7.30
N PRO A 477 6.10 32.83 -7.80
CA PRO A 477 6.37 32.68 -9.23
C PRO A 477 5.10 32.74 -10.08
N SER A 478 5.18 33.32 -11.27
CA SER A 478 4.02 33.51 -12.16
C SER A 478 3.37 32.22 -12.66
N SER A 479 4.07 31.07 -12.57
CA SER A 479 3.54 29.75 -12.88
C SER A 479 2.50 29.27 -11.88
N VAL A 480 2.52 29.80 -10.64
CA VAL A 480 1.62 29.38 -9.57
C VAL A 480 0.25 30.01 -9.77
N THR A 481 -0.79 29.18 -9.74
CA THR A 481 -2.20 29.58 -9.90
C THR A 481 -3.03 29.38 -8.63
N SER A 482 -2.52 28.62 -7.64
CA SER A 482 -3.20 28.38 -6.36
C SER A 482 -2.25 28.19 -5.17
N ILE A 483 -2.70 28.60 -3.98
CA ILE A 483 -2.04 28.36 -2.68
C ILE A 483 -2.85 27.28 -1.96
N GLY A 484 -2.19 26.20 -1.56
CA GLY A 484 -2.80 25.14 -0.77
C GLY A 484 -3.14 25.56 0.66
N ASP A 485 -4.00 24.77 1.30
CA ASP A 485 -4.39 24.98 2.69
C ASP A 485 -3.16 24.98 3.61
N TYR A 486 -3.15 25.89 4.58
CA TYR A 486 -2.05 26.09 5.53
C TYR A 486 -0.66 26.35 4.92
N ALA A 487 -0.52 26.59 3.61
CA ALA A 487 0.77 26.62 2.93
C ALA A 487 1.76 27.64 3.52
N PHE A 488 1.30 28.84 3.88
CA PHE A 488 2.08 29.89 4.54
C PHE A 488 1.73 30.03 6.03
N SER A 489 1.00 29.09 6.61
CA SER A 489 0.58 29.23 8.01
C SER A 489 1.79 29.31 8.95
N TYR A 490 1.71 30.18 9.96
CA TYR A 490 2.78 30.45 10.94
C TYR A 490 4.08 31.00 10.35
N CYS A 491 4.05 31.64 9.17
CA CYS A 491 5.20 32.40 8.66
C CYS A 491 5.34 33.72 9.40
N ASP A 492 5.82 33.66 10.65
CA ASP A 492 5.85 34.78 11.58
C ASP A 492 6.70 35.95 11.09
N SER A 493 7.76 35.70 10.32
CA SER A 493 8.68 36.73 9.80
C SER A 493 8.22 37.38 8.49
N LEU A 494 7.27 36.76 7.78
CA LEU A 494 6.83 37.22 6.47
C LEU A 494 5.97 38.47 6.63
N SER A 495 6.49 39.61 6.18
CA SER A 495 5.82 40.91 6.24
C SER A 495 5.17 41.33 4.92
N GLU A 496 5.68 40.83 3.80
CA GLU A 496 5.22 41.18 2.45
C GLU A 496 5.11 39.93 1.57
N ILE A 497 4.03 39.83 0.81
CA ILE A 497 3.88 38.80 -0.22
C ILE A 497 3.28 39.37 -1.50
N VAL A 498 3.91 39.06 -2.62
CA VAL A 498 3.43 39.44 -3.95
C VAL A 498 2.79 38.22 -4.62
N ILE A 499 1.48 38.28 -4.83
CA ILE A 499 0.69 37.24 -5.50
C ILE A 499 0.53 37.61 -6.99
N PRO A 500 0.83 36.71 -7.95
CA PRO A 500 0.70 36.99 -9.38
C PRO A 500 -0.75 37.11 -9.82
N SER A 501 -1.00 37.82 -10.93
CA SER A 501 -2.34 38.10 -11.46
C SER A 501 -3.09 36.88 -12.01
N SER A 502 -2.43 35.71 -12.11
CA SER A 502 -3.00 34.44 -12.58
C SER A 502 -3.72 33.64 -11.47
N PHE A 503 -3.76 34.16 -10.24
CA PHE A 503 -4.28 33.45 -9.06
C PHE A 503 -5.80 33.34 -9.02
N THR A 504 -6.34 32.14 -8.86
CA THR A 504 -7.80 31.93 -8.85
C THR A 504 -8.38 31.76 -7.45
N SER A 505 -7.59 31.26 -6.48
CA SER A 505 -8.07 31.00 -5.11
C SER A 505 -6.97 31.06 -4.05
N ILE A 506 -7.39 31.40 -2.81
CA ILE A 506 -6.57 31.33 -1.60
C ILE A 506 -7.15 30.23 -0.70
N GLY A 507 -6.36 29.18 -0.42
CA GLY A 507 -6.76 28.03 0.38
C GLY A 507 -7.13 28.36 1.83
N ASP A 508 -7.72 27.38 2.51
CA ASP A 508 -8.13 27.50 3.91
C ASP A 508 -6.89 27.67 4.80
N TYR A 509 -6.92 28.66 5.69
CA TYR A 509 -5.82 29.01 6.60
C TYR A 509 -4.47 29.29 5.92
N ALA A 510 -4.47 29.59 4.61
CA ALA A 510 -3.27 29.77 3.80
C ALA A 510 -2.21 30.67 4.47
N PHE A 511 -2.61 31.83 5.00
CA PHE A 511 -1.75 32.80 5.69
C PHE A 511 -2.07 32.91 7.18
N SER A 512 -2.69 31.88 7.77
CA SER A 512 -3.07 31.94 9.18
C SER A 512 -1.83 32.06 10.07
N SER A 513 -1.87 32.98 11.03
CA SER A 513 -0.79 33.29 11.97
C SER A 513 0.49 33.84 11.29
N CYS A 514 0.38 34.47 10.12
CA CYS A 514 1.45 35.30 9.57
C CYS A 514 1.51 36.63 10.32
N ARG A 515 2.04 36.62 11.55
CA ARG A 515 1.90 37.75 12.49
C ARG A 515 2.54 39.05 12.03
N SER A 516 3.58 39.00 11.19
CA SER A 516 4.25 40.20 10.64
C SER A 516 3.65 40.69 9.33
N LEU A 517 2.74 39.95 8.69
CA LEU A 517 2.15 40.32 7.40
C LEU A 517 1.34 41.60 7.57
N SER A 518 1.82 42.71 7.01
CA SER A 518 1.23 44.04 7.23
C SER A 518 0.31 44.48 6.08
N GLU A 519 0.63 44.05 4.86
CA GLU A 519 -0.11 44.38 3.64
C GLU A 519 -0.21 43.14 2.76
N ILE A 520 -1.36 42.98 2.11
CA ILE A 520 -1.50 42.03 1.02
C ILE A 520 -2.45 42.55 -0.06
N VAL A 521 -2.00 42.48 -1.31
CA VAL A 521 -2.82 42.79 -2.49
C VAL A 521 -3.37 41.49 -3.06
N ILE A 522 -4.67 41.26 -2.90
CA ILE A 522 -5.34 40.10 -3.49
C ILE A 522 -5.61 40.38 -4.99
N PRO A 523 -5.13 39.53 -5.92
CA PRO A 523 -5.34 39.74 -7.36
C PRO A 523 -6.82 39.71 -7.78
N SER A 524 -7.17 40.49 -8.80
CA SER A 524 -8.54 40.61 -9.33
C SER A 524 -9.11 39.33 -9.97
N SER A 525 -8.32 38.27 -10.09
CA SER A 525 -8.72 36.96 -10.56
C SER A 525 -9.22 36.05 -9.43
N VAL A 526 -8.98 36.40 -8.16
CA VAL A 526 -9.40 35.59 -7.01
C VAL A 526 -10.91 35.71 -6.79
N THR A 527 -11.62 34.58 -6.80
CA THR A 527 -13.09 34.57 -6.67
C THR A 527 -13.61 34.33 -5.26
N SER A 528 -12.76 33.84 -4.35
CA SER A 528 -13.12 33.52 -2.97
C SER A 528 -11.92 33.64 -2.01
N ILE A 529 -12.21 33.98 -0.75
CA ILE A 529 -11.26 33.95 0.36
C ILE A 529 -11.61 32.78 1.26
N GLY A 530 -10.71 31.80 1.38
CA GLY A 530 -10.90 30.58 2.17
C GLY A 530 -11.14 30.82 3.66
N LYS A 531 -11.61 29.77 4.34
CA LYS A 531 -11.83 29.76 5.79
C LYS A 531 -10.51 30.04 6.51
N GLY A 532 -10.50 31.03 7.39
CA GLY A 532 -9.31 31.36 8.19
C GLY A 532 -8.12 31.87 7.39
N ALA A 533 -8.28 32.22 6.10
CA ALA A 533 -7.17 32.52 5.19
C ALA A 533 -6.14 33.50 5.76
N PHE A 534 -6.58 34.54 6.47
CA PHE A 534 -5.75 35.57 7.12
C PHE A 534 -5.92 35.58 8.64
N SER A 535 -6.41 34.50 9.25
CA SER A 535 -6.65 34.46 10.70
C SER A 535 -5.37 34.68 11.50
N CYS A 536 -5.39 35.58 12.48
CA CYS A 536 -4.29 35.97 13.36
C CYS A 536 -3.09 36.59 12.60
N CYS A 537 -3.36 37.33 11.52
CA CYS A 537 -2.36 38.24 10.95
C CYS A 537 -2.35 39.54 11.78
N ASP A 538 -1.68 39.51 12.92
CA ASP A 538 -1.74 40.58 13.93
C ASP A 538 -1.35 41.96 13.39
N SER A 539 -0.40 42.01 12.44
CA SER A 539 0.10 43.26 11.83
C SER A 539 -0.68 43.70 10.59
N LEU A 540 -1.63 42.91 10.09
CA LEU A 540 -2.34 43.20 8.84
C LEU A 540 -3.22 44.43 9.03
N SER A 541 -2.79 45.57 8.50
CA SER A 541 -3.47 46.86 8.62
C SER A 541 -4.21 47.25 7.36
N GLU A 542 -3.74 46.83 6.19
CA GLU A 542 -4.32 47.16 4.89
C GLU A 542 -4.56 45.90 4.07
N ILE A 543 -5.79 45.76 3.55
CA ILE A 543 -6.14 44.71 2.59
C ILE A 543 -7.19 45.20 1.61
N VAL A 544 -6.93 44.97 0.32
CA VAL A 544 -7.87 45.25 -0.76
C VAL A 544 -8.53 43.96 -1.21
N ILE A 545 -9.84 43.83 -0.98
CA ILE A 545 -10.64 42.72 -1.50
C ILE A 545 -11.13 43.07 -2.92
N PRO A 546 -10.76 42.31 -3.97
CA PRO A 546 -11.12 42.64 -5.33
C PRO A 546 -12.60 42.35 -5.62
N SER A 547 -13.15 43.05 -6.61
CA SER A 547 -14.55 42.93 -7.05
C SER A 547 -14.92 41.58 -7.70
N SER A 548 -13.96 40.67 -7.83
CA SER A 548 -14.17 39.29 -8.25
C SER A 548 -14.60 38.38 -7.08
N VAL A 549 -14.34 38.78 -5.83
CA VAL A 549 -14.66 37.96 -4.66
C VAL A 549 -16.16 37.94 -4.42
N THR A 550 -16.74 36.75 -4.35
CA THR A 550 -18.18 36.56 -4.15
C THR A 550 -18.56 36.16 -2.73
N SER A 551 -17.60 35.66 -1.94
CA SER A 551 -17.78 35.24 -0.55
C SER A 551 -16.51 35.39 0.28
N ILE A 552 -16.69 35.64 1.58
CA ILE A 552 -15.64 35.68 2.61
C ILE A 552 -15.88 34.52 3.58
N GLY A 553 -14.92 33.59 3.69
CA GLY A 553 -15.06 32.39 4.50
C GLY A 553 -15.11 32.62 6.02
N ASP A 554 -15.52 31.58 6.75
CA ASP A 554 -15.50 31.57 8.21
C ASP A 554 -14.12 31.94 8.75
N ARG A 555 -14.05 32.79 9.77
CA ARG A 555 -12.79 33.22 10.42
C ARG A 555 -11.75 33.86 9.48
N ALA A 556 -12.11 34.27 8.26
CA ALA A 556 -11.16 34.75 7.24
C ALA A 556 -10.15 35.78 7.77
N PHE A 557 -10.59 36.72 8.61
CA PHE A 557 -9.80 37.77 9.26
C PHE A 557 -9.86 37.67 10.79
N TYR A 558 -10.14 36.49 11.34
CA TYR A 558 -10.25 36.29 12.79
C TYR A 558 -8.98 36.76 13.49
N GLY A 559 -9.08 37.70 14.43
CA GLY A 559 -7.96 38.18 15.21
C GLY A 559 -6.96 39.07 14.46
N CYS A 560 -7.34 39.67 13.31
CA CYS A 560 -6.50 40.69 12.67
C CYS A 560 -6.55 42.00 13.48
N CYS A 561 -5.75 42.09 14.54
CA CYS A 561 -5.84 43.16 15.52
C CYS A 561 -5.47 44.55 14.99
N SER A 562 -4.64 44.65 13.93
CA SER A 562 -4.24 45.93 13.34
C SER A 562 -5.16 46.42 12.20
N LEU A 563 -6.11 45.60 11.74
CA LEU A 563 -7.00 45.97 10.65
C LEU A 563 -7.99 47.04 11.13
N SER A 564 -7.88 48.27 10.63
CA SER A 564 -8.70 49.41 11.08
C SER A 564 -9.90 49.71 10.19
N GLU A 565 -9.75 49.46 8.89
CA GLU A 565 -10.77 49.68 7.88
C GLU A 565 -10.82 48.51 6.89
N ILE A 566 -12.02 48.23 6.36
CA ILE A 566 -12.15 47.30 5.23
C ILE A 566 -13.34 47.66 4.34
N VAL A 567 -13.12 47.62 3.02
CA VAL A 567 -14.17 47.81 2.02
C VAL A 567 -14.60 46.45 1.49
N ILE A 568 -15.87 46.09 1.70
CA ILE A 568 -16.46 44.88 1.13
C ILE A 568 -16.98 45.20 -0.27
N PRO A 569 -16.51 44.51 -1.34
CA PRO A 569 -16.96 44.82 -2.70
C PRO A 569 -18.39 44.35 -2.94
N SER A 570 -19.09 45.03 -3.87
CA SER A 570 -20.49 44.76 -4.21
C SER A 570 -20.76 43.39 -4.85
N SER A 571 -19.71 42.65 -5.17
CA SER A 571 -19.78 41.25 -5.61
C SER A 571 -20.00 40.26 -4.46
N VAL A 572 -19.68 40.65 -3.21
CA VAL A 572 -19.81 39.77 -2.05
C VAL A 572 -21.28 39.60 -1.69
N THR A 573 -21.68 38.35 -1.53
CA THR A 573 -23.04 37.94 -1.15
C THR A 573 -23.12 37.40 0.28
N SER A 574 -22.02 36.84 0.80
CA SER A 574 -21.96 36.23 2.13
C SER A 574 -20.64 36.48 2.86
N ILE A 575 -20.74 36.64 4.18
CA ILE A 575 -19.62 36.75 5.13
C ILE A 575 -19.78 35.64 6.19
N GLY A 576 -18.77 34.80 6.36
CA GLY A 576 -18.81 33.61 7.21
C GLY A 576 -18.80 33.89 8.72
N ASP A 577 -18.96 32.81 9.51
CA ASP A 577 -18.95 32.84 10.97
C ASP A 577 -17.61 33.36 11.50
N ARG A 578 -17.66 34.30 12.45
CA ARG A 578 -16.47 34.90 13.08
C ARG A 578 -15.46 35.51 12.09
N ALA A 579 -15.90 35.90 10.88
CA ALA A 579 -15.00 36.40 9.84
C ALA A 579 -14.06 37.53 10.28
N PHE A 580 -14.54 38.47 11.09
CA PHE A 580 -13.77 39.60 11.67
C PHE A 580 -13.79 39.58 13.21
N TYR A 581 -13.99 38.40 13.80
CA TYR A 581 -14.02 38.28 15.25
C TYR A 581 -12.66 38.70 15.83
N GLY A 582 -12.66 39.57 16.84
CA GLY A 582 -11.44 40.00 17.51
C GLY A 582 -10.56 40.97 16.71
N CYS A 583 -11.04 41.52 15.59
CA CYS A 583 -10.38 42.65 14.91
C CYS A 583 -10.52 43.93 15.75
N CYS A 584 -9.72 44.06 16.80
CA CYS A 584 -9.91 45.09 17.83
C CYS A 584 -9.70 46.54 17.33
N SER A 585 -8.99 46.75 16.23
CA SER A 585 -8.83 48.08 15.62
C SER A 585 -9.90 48.41 14.58
N LEU A 586 -10.71 47.42 14.16
CA LEU A 586 -11.67 47.60 13.07
C LEU A 586 -12.83 48.49 13.52
N SER A 587 -12.81 49.75 13.07
CA SER A 587 -13.81 50.78 13.40
C SER A 587 -14.64 51.22 12.20
N GLU A 588 -14.14 51.01 10.97
CA GLU A 588 -14.81 51.42 9.74
C GLU A 588 -15.00 50.22 8.80
N ILE A 589 -16.24 50.04 8.32
CA ILE A 589 -16.56 48.99 7.34
C ILE A 589 -17.72 49.45 6.46
N VAL A 590 -17.62 49.18 5.17
CA VAL A 590 -18.73 49.41 4.21
C VAL A 590 -19.28 48.05 3.78
N ILE A 591 -20.53 47.75 4.16
CA ILE A 591 -21.24 46.53 3.78
C ILE A 591 -22.24 46.84 2.64
N PRO A 592 -21.97 46.46 1.38
CA PRO A 592 -22.86 46.75 0.25
C PRO A 592 -24.19 45.98 0.37
N SER A 593 -25.23 46.45 -0.32
CA SER A 593 -26.57 45.84 -0.33
C SER A 593 -26.60 44.40 -0.86
N SER A 594 -25.59 44.01 -1.64
CA SER A 594 -25.39 42.66 -2.16
C SER A 594 -25.19 41.60 -1.08
N VAL A 595 -24.67 41.99 0.10
CA VAL A 595 -24.48 41.08 1.22
C VAL A 595 -25.83 40.72 1.82
N THR A 596 -26.26 39.48 1.63
CA THR A 596 -27.55 38.96 2.11
C THR A 596 -27.42 38.15 3.39
N SER A 597 -26.21 37.69 3.73
CA SER A 597 -25.95 36.87 4.92
C SER A 597 -24.63 37.23 5.59
N ILE A 598 -24.66 37.33 6.92
CA ILE A 598 -23.48 37.47 7.79
C ILE A 598 -23.58 36.42 8.90
N GLY A 599 -22.49 35.67 9.08
CA GLY A 599 -22.37 34.59 10.05
C GLY A 599 -22.32 35.04 11.50
N ASP A 600 -22.43 34.08 12.39
CA ASP A 600 -22.48 34.31 13.84
C ASP A 600 -21.16 34.89 14.35
N ARG A 601 -21.25 35.91 15.22
CA ARG A 601 -20.12 36.59 15.85
C ARG A 601 -19.12 37.18 14.85
N ALA A 602 -19.54 37.44 13.61
CA ALA A 602 -18.67 37.96 12.56
C ALA A 602 -17.90 39.22 12.98
N PHE A 603 -18.49 40.08 13.80
CA PHE A 603 -17.90 41.36 14.24
C PHE A 603 -17.75 41.46 15.76
N LEU A 604 -17.85 40.35 16.49
CA LEU A 604 -17.66 40.37 17.94
C LEU A 604 -16.20 40.72 18.27
N GLY A 605 -16.00 41.79 19.05
CA GLY A 605 -14.67 42.31 19.37
C GLY A 605 -14.15 43.40 18.43
N CYS A 606 -14.94 43.85 17.45
CA CYS A 606 -14.64 45.04 16.64
C CYS A 606 -14.97 46.34 17.40
N SER A 607 -14.29 47.43 17.05
CA SER A 607 -14.41 48.76 17.68
C SER A 607 -15.36 49.69 16.92
N PHE A 608 -16.48 49.15 16.41
CA PHE A 608 -17.46 49.94 15.66
C PHE A 608 -18.16 51.01 16.51
N PRO A 609 -18.36 52.22 15.97
CA PRO A 609 -19.16 53.24 16.63
C PRO A 609 -20.63 52.80 16.74
N ASN A 610 -21.33 53.32 17.75
CA ASN A 610 -22.69 52.87 18.09
C ASN A 610 -23.69 52.99 16.94
N ASN A 611 -23.59 54.03 16.11
CA ASN A 611 -24.46 54.23 14.95
C ASN A 611 -24.31 53.09 13.92
N LEU A 612 -23.07 52.77 13.53
CA LEU A 612 -22.77 51.68 12.60
C LEU A 612 -23.20 50.32 13.18
N ARG A 613 -22.96 50.12 14.48
CA ARG A 613 -23.39 48.90 15.17
C ARG A 613 -24.89 48.70 15.09
N GLN A 614 -25.68 49.74 15.35
CA GLN A 614 -27.15 49.67 15.29
C GLN A 614 -27.65 49.44 13.85
N GLU A 615 -27.03 50.08 12.86
CA GLU A 615 -27.34 49.84 11.44
C GLU A 615 -27.14 48.36 11.06
N LEU A 616 -25.99 47.79 11.41
CA LEU A 616 -25.67 46.39 11.13
C LEU A 616 -26.59 45.42 11.87
N ILE A 617 -26.93 45.69 13.14
CA ILE A 617 -27.90 44.90 13.91
C ILE A 617 -29.29 44.95 13.26
N SER A 618 -29.74 46.14 12.82
CA SER A 618 -31.04 46.28 12.16
C SER A 618 -31.13 45.48 10.85
N ARG A 619 -30.00 45.32 10.14
CA ARG A 619 -29.96 44.64 8.85
C ARG A 619 -29.77 43.13 8.97
N PHE A 620 -28.99 42.65 9.93
CA PHE A 620 -28.54 41.24 10.00
C PHE A 620 -28.79 40.54 11.35
N GLY A 621 -29.34 41.25 12.33
CA GLY A 621 -29.58 40.74 13.69
C GLY A 621 -28.39 40.90 14.63
N ASP A 622 -28.62 40.67 15.90
CA ASP A 622 -27.63 40.81 16.98
C ASP A 622 -26.59 39.69 17.00
N LYS A 623 -26.90 38.53 16.40
CA LYS A 623 -26.04 37.34 16.30
C LYS A 623 -24.64 37.64 15.77
N ILE A 624 -24.47 38.67 14.95
CA ILE A 624 -23.17 39.07 14.38
C ILE A 624 -22.24 39.70 15.44
N PHE A 625 -22.80 40.14 16.59
CA PHE A 625 -22.08 40.74 17.72
C PHE A 625 -22.21 39.98 19.04
N SER A 626 -23.14 39.03 19.20
CA SER A 626 -23.49 38.49 20.51
C SER A 626 -22.72 37.23 20.92
N PHE A 627 -22.33 37.17 22.19
CA PHE A 627 -22.14 35.88 22.86
C PHE A 627 -23.55 35.33 23.08
N ILE A 628 -23.97 34.31 22.32
CA ILE A 628 -25.13 33.52 22.73
C ILE A 628 -24.79 32.91 24.09
N LEU A 629 -25.31 33.50 25.17
CA LEU A 629 -25.48 32.85 26.46
C LEU A 629 -26.53 31.77 26.21
N ASN A 630 -26.08 30.56 25.88
CA ASN A 630 -26.92 29.39 26.07
C ASN A 630 -27.10 29.24 27.57
N ILE A 631 -28.17 29.83 28.10
CA ILE A 631 -28.70 29.48 29.42
C ILE A 631 -29.31 28.09 29.23
N PHE A 632 -28.55 27.06 29.58
CA PHE A 632 -29.06 25.73 29.90
C PHE A 632 -29.12 25.59 31.42
#